data_AF-A3ZMV0-F1
#
_entry.id   AF-A3ZMV0-F1
#
_cell.length_a   1.000
_cell.length_b   1.000
_cell.length_c   1.000
_cell.angle_alpha   90.00
_cell.angle_beta   90.00
_cell.angle_gamma   90.00
#
_symmetry.space_group_name_H-M   'P 1'
#
loop_
_entity.id
_entity.type
_entity.pdbx_description
1 polymer ?
#
loop_
_entity_poly.entity_id
_entity_poly.type
_entity_poly.pdbx_seq_one_letter_code
_entity_poly.pdbx_strand_id
1 'polypeptide(L)'
;MTEEINVLALVKGAERYVFMFNDSRRAETLRTLGRYASNPELSFSWYDAAVLSQKIRAQAPTEEKSATASSAVKPRFEFPANGAIDISSVDHLDFDEFE
;
A
#
# COMPACT_ATOMS: atom_id res chain seq x y z
N MET A 1 -30.84 -4.01 -12.81
CA MET A 1 -29.66 -4.16 -11.93
C MET A 1 -29.12 -2.78 -11.65
N THR A 2 -29.17 -2.34 -10.40
CA THR A 2 -28.55 -1.10 -9.94
C THR A 2 -27.07 -1.38 -9.70
N GLU A 3 -26.18 -0.75 -10.47
CA GLU A 3 -24.75 -0.79 -10.15
C GLU A 3 -24.51 0.00 -8.86
N GLU A 4 -23.93 -0.66 -7.86
CA GLU A 4 -23.53 0.00 -6.62
C GLU A 4 -22.20 0.73 -6.86
N ILE A 5 -22.21 2.03 -6.56
CA ILE A 5 -21.04 2.91 -6.71
C ILE A 5 -20.50 3.24 -5.33
N ASN A 6 -19.24 2.89 -5.11
CA ASN A 6 -18.47 3.30 -3.96
C ASN A 6 -17.76 4.63 -4.24
N VAL A 7 -17.70 5.50 -3.24
CA VAL A 7 -17.05 6.81 -3.35
C VAL A 7 -16.11 7.01 -2.16
N LEU A 8 -14.87 7.40 -2.44
CA LEU A 8 -13.88 7.82 -1.46
C LEU A 8 -13.47 9.27 -1.72
N ALA A 9 -13.47 10.09 -0.67
CA ALA A 9 -13.04 11.47 -0.73
C ALA A 9 -11.89 11.73 0.24
N LEU A 10 -10.88 12.46 -0.22
CA LEU A 10 -9.77 12.97 0.58
C LEU A 10 -9.63 14.47 0.33
N VAL A 11 -9.53 15.25 1.40
CA VAL A 11 -9.27 16.69 1.35
C VAL A 11 -7.89 16.94 1.93
N LYS A 12 -7.03 17.62 1.17
CA LYS A 12 -5.67 17.95 1.59
C LYS A 12 -5.37 19.40 1.22
N GLY A 13 -5.46 20.28 2.21
CA GLY A 13 -5.38 21.73 1.98
C GLY A 13 -6.47 22.19 1.01
N ALA A 14 -6.05 22.77 -0.12
CA ALA A 14 -6.96 23.23 -1.18
C ALA A 14 -7.36 22.12 -2.17
N GLU A 15 -6.68 20.97 -2.15
CA GLU A 15 -6.91 19.88 -3.10
C GLU A 15 -7.97 18.90 -2.59
N ARG A 16 -8.80 18.41 -3.50
CA ARG A 16 -9.89 17.46 -3.22
C ARG A 16 -9.79 16.31 -4.20
N TYR A 17 -9.59 15.12 -3.66
CA TYR A 17 -9.48 13.88 -4.43
C TYR A 17 -10.74 13.07 -4.23
N VAL A 18 -11.45 12.76 -5.31
CA VAL A 18 -12.65 11.92 -5.29
C VAL A 18 -12.41 10.72 -6.19
N PHE A 19 -12.45 9.53 -5.59
CA PHE A 19 -12.34 8.26 -6.30
C PHE A 19 -13.68 7.55 -6.27
N MET A 20 -14.25 7.36 -7.46
CA MET A 20 -15.50 6.62 -7.66
C MET A 20 -15.18 5.29 -8.31
N PHE A 21 -15.74 4.21 -7.78
CA PHE A 21 -15.51 2.88 -8.32
C PHE A 21 -16.68 1.96 -8.03
N ASN A 22 -16.87 0.97 -8.89
CA ASN A 22 -17.72 -0.17 -8.61
C ASN A 22 -16.84 -1.37 -8.22
N ASP A 23 -17.50 -2.41 -7.73
CA ASP A 23 -16.86 -3.60 -7.19
C ASP A 23 -15.94 -4.31 -8.18
N SER A 24 -16.30 -4.29 -9.46
CA SER A 24 -15.54 -4.89 -10.57
C SER A 24 -14.28 -4.11 -10.94
N ARG A 25 -14.19 -2.82 -10.62
CA ARG A 25 -13.05 -1.95 -11.00
C ARG A 25 -12.13 -1.56 -9.84
N ARG A 26 -12.25 -2.19 -8.67
CA ARG A 26 -11.37 -1.95 -7.51
C ARG A 26 -9.88 -2.01 -7.85
N ALA A 27 -9.47 -2.99 -8.64
CA ALA A 27 -8.07 -3.17 -9.04
C ALA A 27 -7.55 -1.98 -9.88
N GLU A 28 -8.39 -1.41 -10.74
CA GLU A 28 -8.07 -0.21 -11.50
C GLU A 28 -7.93 0.99 -10.58
N THR A 29 -8.85 1.16 -9.62
CA THR A 29 -8.79 2.23 -8.63
C THR A 29 -7.50 2.17 -7.81
N LEU A 30 -7.08 1.00 -7.34
CA LEU A 30 -5.82 0.80 -6.61
C LEU A 30 -4.60 1.23 -7.45
N ARG A 31 -4.59 0.92 -8.75
CA ARG A 31 -3.51 1.37 -9.67
C ARG A 31 -3.51 2.88 -9.82
N THR A 32 -4.68 3.51 -9.90
CA THR A 32 -4.82 4.97 -9.97
C THR A 32 -4.30 5.64 -8.71
N LEU A 33 -4.59 5.11 -7.52
CA LEU A 33 -4.02 5.61 -6.26
C LEU A 33 -2.48 5.61 -6.29
N GLY A 34 -1.87 4.53 -6.79
CA GLY A 34 -0.41 4.44 -6.94
C GLY A 34 0.15 5.48 -7.91
N ARG A 35 -0.53 5.69 -9.06
CA ARG A 35 -0.12 6.73 -10.03
C ARG A 35 -0.19 8.14 -9.44
N TYR A 36 -1.24 8.43 -8.66
CA TYR A 36 -1.39 9.74 -8.03
C TYR A 36 -0.29 9.96 -6.98
N ALA A 37 0.03 8.94 -6.19
CA ALA A 37 1.11 9.01 -5.20
C ALA A 37 2.51 9.14 -5.80
N SER A 38 2.71 8.67 -7.04
CA SER A 38 3.96 8.84 -7.77
C SER A 38 4.10 10.21 -8.45
N ASN A 39 3.05 11.02 -8.48
CA ASN A 39 3.09 12.32 -9.15
C ASN A 39 3.46 13.43 -8.14
N PRO A 40 4.68 14.00 -8.21
CA PRO A 40 5.13 15.04 -7.27
C PRO A 40 4.36 16.37 -7.40
N GLU A 41 3.64 16.59 -8.49
CA GLU A 41 2.81 17.78 -8.70
C GLU A 41 1.48 17.74 -7.92
N LEU A 42 1.14 16.58 -7.35
CA LEU A 42 -0.05 16.41 -6.51
C LEU A 42 0.36 16.40 -5.04
N SER A 43 -0.45 17.00 -4.16
CA SER A 43 -0.23 16.79 -2.73
C SER A 43 -0.60 15.37 -2.29
N PHE A 44 -1.01 14.48 -3.18
CA PHE A 44 -1.38 13.11 -2.87
C PHE A 44 -0.14 12.23 -2.63
N SER A 45 0.03 11.73 -1.41
CA SER A 45 1.23 10.96 -1.01
C SER A 45 1.02 9.43 -1.05
N TRP A 46 2.12 8.67 -1.02
CA TRP A 46 2.08 7.21 -0.84
C TRP A 46 1.35 6.77 0.43
N TYR A 47 1.40 7.58 1.49
CA TYR A 47 0.64 7.34 2.71
C TYR A 47 -0.88 7.44 2.47
N ASP A 48 -1.31 8.48 1.75
CA ASP A 48 -2.71 8.68 1.37
C ASP A 48 -3.22 7.49 0.52
N ALA A 49 -2.40 7.04 -0.44
CA ALA A 49 -2.68 5.86 -1.25
C ALA A 49 -2.87 4.59 -0.40
N ALA A 50 -2.00 4.36 0.59
CA ALA A 50 -2.07 3.19 1.45
C ALA A 50 -3.35 3.18 2.30
N VAL A 51 -3.68 4.32 2.92
CA VAL A 51 -4.89 4.47 3.74
C VAL A 51 -6.16 4.27 2.91
N LEU A 52 -6.23 4.90 1.72
CA LEU A 52 -7.38 4.73 0.82
C LEU A 52 -7.44 3.30 0.26
N SER A 53 -6.31 2.67 -0.04
CA SER A 53 -6.26 1.29 -0.52
C SER A 53 -6.82 0.30 0.50
N GLN A 54 -6.56 0.53 1.80
CA GLN A 54 -7.14 -0.29 2.87
C GLN A 54 -8.66 -0.14 2.91
N LYS A 55 -9.18 1.08 2.76
CA LYS A 55 -10.63 1.34 2.72
C LYS A 55 -11.32 0.66 1.54
N ILE A 56 -10.72 0.72 0.34
CA ILE A 56 -11.24 0.04 -0.86
C ILE A 56 -11.35 -1.48 -0.63
N ARG A 57 -10.34 -2.07 0.02
CA ARG A 57 -10.32 -3.51 0.31
C ARG A 57 -11.33 -3.90 1.39
N ALA A 58 -11.54 -3.04 2.40
CA ALA A 58 -12.50 -3.29 3.48
C ALA A 58 -13.97 -3.16 3.02
N GLN A 59 -14.23 -2.40 1.95
CA GLN A 59 -15.56 -2.26 1.35
C GLN A 59 -15.95 -3.41 0.41
N ALA A 60 -15.12 -4.46 0.29
CA ALA A 60 -15.56 -5.68 -0.37
C ALA A 60 -16.63 -6.36 0.49
N PRO A 61 -17.80 -6.73 -0.06
CA PRO A 61 -18.60 -7.76 0.59
C PRO A 61 -17.66 -8.93 0.83
N THR A 62 -17.65 -9.42 2.07
CA THR A 62 -16.80 -10.54 2.49
C THR A 62 -17.29 -11.79 1.76
N GLU A 63 -16.96 -11.90 0.47
CA GLU A 63 -16.91 -13.19 -0.20
C GLU A 63 -15.74 -13.93 0.45
N GLU A 64 -16.13 -14.70 1.45
CA GLU A 64 -15.46 -15.83 2.03
C GLU A 64 -13.94 -15.80 1.93
N LYS A 65 -13.35 -15.57 3.10
CA LYS A 65 -12.02 -16.03 3.49
C LYS A 65 -11.92 -17.55 3.29
N SER A 66 -11.88 -18.03 2.05
CA SER A 66 -11.71 -19.44 1.73
C SER A 66 -10.95 -19.60 0.42
N ALA A 67 -9.74 -20.12 0.58
CA ALA A 67 -8.99 -20.95 -0.34
C ALA A 67 -8.57 -20.37 -1.70
N THR A 68 -7.26 -20.10 -1.79
CA THR A 68 -6.26 -20.58 -2.78
C THR A 68 -5.32 -19.40 -3.12
N ALA A 69 -4.04 -19.30 -2.77
CA ALA A 69 -2.98 -20.26 -2.46
C ALA A 69 -2.04 -19.63 -1.39
N SER A 70 -1.52 -20.36 -0.41
CA SER A 70 -0.44 -21.33 -0.61
C SER A 70 0.66 -20.85 -1.58
N SER A 71 1.17 -19.64 -1.37
CA SER A 71 2.59 -19.39 -1.63
C SER A 71 3.23 -19.24 -0.27
N ALA A 72 3.92 -20.29 0.16
CA ALA A 72 4.82 -20.24 1.30
C ALA A 72 6.00 -19.33 0.95
N VAL A 73 5.76 -18.02 0.82
CA VAL A 73 6.81 -17.04 0.99
C VAL A 73 7.01 -16.97 2.49
N LYS A 74 7.98 -17.75 2.99
CA LYS A 74 8.58 -17.43 4.30
C LYS A 74 8.83 -15.93 4.28
N PRO A 75 8.33 -15.15 5.26
CA PRO A 75 8.57 -13.72 5.27
C PRO A 75 10.08 -13.52 5.11
N ARG A 76 10.50 -12.77 4.08
CA ARG A 76 11.92 -12.49 3.75
C ARG A 76 12.67 -11.92 4.97
N PHE A 77 11.93 -11.43 5.95
CA PHE A 77 12.41 -10.91 7.22
C PHE A 77 11.52 -11.44 8.36
N GLU A 78 12.03 -12.36 9.17
CA GLU A 78 11.45 -12.73 10.46
C GLU A 78 12.05 -11.79 11.52
N PHE A 79 11.21 -10.99 12.18
CA PHE A 79 11.65 -10.24 13.35
C PHE A 79 11.84 -11.23 14.52
N PRO A 80 13.01 -11.26 15.19
CA PRO A 80 13.17 -12.07 16.38
C PRO A 80 12.17 -11.59 17.43
N ALA A 81 11.26 -12.48 17.83
CA ALA A 81 10.12 -12.14 18.68
C ALA A 81 10.52 -11.60 20.06
N ASN A 82 11.79 -11.75 20.47
CA ASN A 82 12.41 -11.06 21.61
C ASN A 82 13.94 -11.15 21.47
N GLY A 83 14.58 -10.11 20.97
CA GLY A 83 16.04 -10.00 20.94
C GLY A 83 16.46 -8.65 20.37
N ALA A 84 17.32 -7.92 21.08
CA ALA A 84 17.88 -6.66 20.58
C ALA A 84 18.54 -6.90 19.22
N ILE A 85 18.26 -6.04 18.25
CA ILE A 85 18.95 -6.05 16.96
C ILE A 85 20.40 -5.68 17.26
N ASP A 86 21.29 -6.67 17.17
CA ASP A 86 22.72 -6.44 17.35
C ASP A 86 23.30 -5.77 16.09
N ILE A 87 23.38 -4.44 16.13
CA ILE A 87 23.95 -3.62 15.06
C ILE A 87 25.48 -3.59 15.08
N SER A 88 26.14 -4.32 15.99
CA SER A 88 27.61 -4.34 16.09
C SER A 88 28.30 -5.16 15.01
N SER A 89 27.55 -5.94 14.22
CA SER A 89 28.08 -6.77 13.14
C SER A 89 27.96 -6.14 11.75
N VAL A 90 27.69 -4.83 11.64
CA VAL A 90 27.92 -4.12 10.37
C VAL A 90 29.43 -3.96 10.24
N ASP A 91 30.09 -5.02 9.80
CA ASP A 91 31.50 -5.03 9.44
C ASP A 91 31.72 -3.93 8.41
N HIS A 92 32.48 -2.92 8.85
CA HIS A 92 33.48 -2.19 8.09
C HIS A 92 33.18 -2.11 6.58
N LEU A 93 32.40 -1.12 6.17
CA LEU A 93 32.49 -0.63 4.79
C LEU A 93 33.90 -0.04 4.65
N ASP A 94 34.82 -0.79 4.06
CA ASP A 94 36.13 -0.28 3.65
C ASP A 94 35.92 0.87 2.66
N PHE A 95 36.03 2.10 3.18
CA PHE A 95 35.98 3.34 2.44
C PHE A 95 37.41 3.84 2.18
N ASP A 96 38.29 2.95 1.74
CA ASP A 96 39.69 3.27 1.43
C ASP A 96 40.12 2.61 0.10
N GLU A 97 39.34 2.85 -0.96
CA GLU A 97 39.81 2.62 -2.34
C GLU A 97 39.26 3.72 -3.27
N PHE A 98 39.68 4.95 -3.01
CA PHE A 98 39.69 6.03 -4.00
C PHE A 98 40.99 6.84 -3.85
N GLU A 99 42.07 6.34 -4.46
CA GLU A 99 43.17 7.16 -5.00
C GLU A 99 43.14 7.13 -6.53
#